data_AF-A0A9E1BEP9-F1
#
_entry.id   AF-A0A9E1BEP9-F1
#
_cell.length_a   1.000
_cell.length_b   1.000
_cell.length_c   1.000
_cell.angle_alpha   90.00
_cell.angle_beta   90.00
_cell.angle_gamma   90.00
#
_symmetry.space_group_name_H-M   'P 1'
#
loop_
_entity.id
_entity.type
_entity.pdbx_description
1 polymer ?
#
loop_
_entity_poly.entity_id
_entity_poly.type
_entity_poly.pdbx_seq_one_letter_code
_entity_poly.pdbx_strand_id
1 'polypeptide(L)'
;MQYDAFYQKIQEMLEDIYMKAGNMQLEQKDFFRETDARLEENSAFIAEQTADWTADDWKNLFYCYIKHGNLEVDKFVARKLAETCGPEFLRSCIRDHIILLENDVYSTGDKEALYGSDVLLTAVKLLNRLQEGGADQEILEAFSACAAINEHILYELAEYLCRECANHVRSLILDETLDDDKLIALISMFVSQERRDDETFKAMKQRFKHMPDDHEVKSVFAAVFGDYGEPNAILPLRRYMKSLIETYQKEKDQEIFSKIMMVSSVIEGLGGSTEDLMP
;
A
#
# COMPACT_ATOMS: atom_id res chain seq x y z
N MET A 1 -17.00 -14.39 -20.33
CA MET A 1 -18.18 -15.19 -20.67
C MET A 1 -18.70 -16.13 -19.59
N GLN A 2 -17.94 -16.54 -18.56
CA GLN A 2 -18.53 -17.10 -17.31
C GLN A 2 -18.38 -16.18 -16.11
N TYR A 3 -17.64 -15.09 -16.30
CA TYR A 3 -17.49 -13.97 -15.38
C TYR A 3 -18.72 -13.07 -15.29
N ASP A 4 -19.51 -13.10 -16.35
CA ASP A 4 -20.77 -12.38 -16.43
C ASP A 4 -21.79 -13.00 -15.50
N ALA A 5 -21.86 -14.33 -15.30
CA ALA A 5 -22.99 -14.97 -14.64
C ALA A 5 -23.08 -14.82 -13.10
N PHE A 6 -21.99 -14.56 -12.37
CA PHE A 6 -21.99 -14.39 -10.90
C PHE A 6 -22.11 -12.91 -10.49
N TYR A 7 -21.44 -12.00 -11.20
CA TYR A 7 -21.79 -10.57 -11.09
C TYR A 7 -23.16 -10.32 -11.68
N GLN A 8 -23.59 -10.96 -12.78
CA GLN A 8 -24.98 -10.97 -13.20
C GLN A 8 -25.86 -11.64 -12.17
N LYS A 9 -25.45 -12.63 -11.38
CA LYS A 9 -26.34 -13.18 -10.33
C LYS A 9 -26.44 -12.30 -9.11
N ILE A 10 -25.36 -11.65 -8.68
CA ILE A 10 -25.40 -10.63 -7.63
C ILE A 10 -26.12 -9.39 -8.14
N GLN A 11 -25.94 -9.01 -9.40
CA GLN A 11 -26.60 -7.90 -10.08
C GLN A 11 -28.05 -8.23 -10.47
N GLU A 12 -28.41 -9.48 -10.75
CA GLU A 12 -29.77 -10.00 -10.96
C GLU A 12 -30.46 -10.17 -9.61
N MET A 13 -29.75 -10.60 -8.56
CA MET A 13 -30.27 -10.56 -7.19
C MET A 13 -30.55 -9.10 -6.83
N LEU A 14 -29.59 -8.18 -7.00
CA LEU A 14 -29.75 -6.72 -6.85
C LEU A 14 -30.89 -6.16 -7.73
N GLU A 15 -31.02 -6.54 -9.01
CA GLU A 15 -32.07 -6.09 -9.94
C GLU A 15 -33.45 -6.69 -9.66
N ASP A 16 -33.55 -7.93 -9.18
CA ASP A 16 -34.81 -8.59 -8.79
C ASP A 16 -35.35 -8.03 -7.46
N ILE A 17 -34.46 -7.51 -6.62
CA ILE A 17 -34.77 -6.67 -5.45
C ILE A 17 -35.29 -5.30 -5.91
N TYR A 18 -34.65 -4.67 -6.90
CA TYR A 18 -35.08 -3.40 -7.49
C TYR A 18 -36.39 -3.49 -8.29
N MET A 19 -36.70 -4.61 -8.96
CA MET A 19 -37.93 -4.82 -9.74
C MET A 19 -39.17 -5.15 -8.88
N LYS A 20 -38.97 -5.66 -7.65
CA LYS A 20 -40.05 -5.85 -6.66
C LYS A 20 -40.45 -4.55 -5.96
N ALA A 21 -39.61 -3.52 -5.98
CA ALA A 21 -39.91 -2.16 -5.52
C ALA A 21 -40.41 -1.30 -6.69
N GLY A 22 -41.68 -1.48 -7.06
CA GLY A 22 -42.29 -0.84 -8.22
C GLY A 22 -42.20 0.70 -8.22
N ASN A 23 -41.78 1.22 -9.37
CA ASN A 23 -41.77 2.62 -9.84
C ASN A 23 -40.72 3.54 -9.23
N MET A 24 -39.63 3.77 -9.96
CA MET A 24 -39.07 5.13 -10.11
C MET A 24 -38.40 5.30 -11.47
N GLN A 25 -38.75 6.41 -12.14
CA GLN A 25 -38.30 6.81 -13.47
C GLN A 25 -36.92 7.51 -13.43
N LEU A 26 -36.39 7.75 -14.63
CA LEU A 26 -35.07 8.23 -15.05
C LEU A 26 -34.32 9.30 -14.22
N GLU A 27 -34.94 9.96 -13.25
CA GLU A 27 -34.28 10.92 -12.34
C GLU A 27 -33.29 10.22 -11.37
N GLN A 28 -33.35 8.89 -11.26
CA GLN A 28 -32.47 8.12 -10.37
C GLN A 28 -31.03 7.91 -10.86
N LYS A 29 -30.68 8.33 -12.08
CA LYS A 29 -29.27 8.34 -12.50
C LYS A 29 -28.47 9.43 -11.78
N ASP A 30 -29.11 10.50 -11.31
CA ASP A 30 -28.50 11.50 -10.44
C ASP A 30 -28.44 11.05 -8.97
N PHE A 31 -29.17 9.98 -8.60
CA PHE A 31 -29.27 9.41 -7.25
C PHE A 31 -27.96 8.79 -6.73
N PHE A 32 -27.09 8.28 -7.61
CA PHE A 32 -25.82 7.70 -7.19
C PHE A 32 -24.83 8.73 -6.61
N ARG A 33 -25.12 10.04 -6.74
CA ARG A 33 -24.39 11.13 -6.06
C ARG A 33 -24.93 11.47 -4.65
N GLU A 34 -26.10 10.96 -4.26
CA GLU A 34 -26.66 11.07 -2.90
C GLU A 34 -26.47 9.73 -2.16
N THR A 35 -25.21 9.41 -1.84
CA THR A 35 -24.71 8.03 -1.70
C THR A 35 -24.83 7.41 -0.29
N ASP A 36 -25.26 8.11 0.76
CA ASP A 36 -25.17 7.57 2.13
C ASP A 36 -26.44 6.87 2.64
N ALA A 37 -27.65 7.33 2.31
CA ALA A 37 -28.89 6.74 2.85
C ALA A 37 -29.26 5.39 2.21
N ARG A 38 -28.81 5.12 0.98
CA ARG A 38 -29.07 3.85 0.27
C ARG A 38 -28.13 2.71 0.65
N LEU A 39 -26.95 3.02 1.19
CA LEU A 39 -26.02 2.01 1.72
C LEU A 39 -26.64 1.27 2.91
N GLU A 40 -27.40 1.96 3.77
CA GLU A 40 -28.06 1.36 4.92
C GLU A 40 -29.20 0.41 4.51
N GLU A 41 -30.06 0.78 3.55
CA GLU A 41 -31.12 -0.11 3.04
C GLU A 41 -30.56 -1.37 2.34
N ASN A 42 -29.52 -1.21 1.52
CA ASN A 42 -28.83 -2.34 0.88
C ASN A 42 -28.19 -3.27 1.93
N SER A 43 -27.65 -2.72 3.01
CA SER A 43 -27.04 -3.52 4.08
C SER A 43 -28.06 -4.39 4.83
N ALA A 44 -29.27 -3.87 5.07
CA ALA A 44 -30.34 -4.60 5.74
C ALA A 44 -30.88 -5.75 4.88
N PHE A 45 -31.07 -5.50 3.59
CA PHE A 45 -31.50 -6.51 2.64
C PHE A 45 -30.45 -7.63 2.49
N ILE A 46 -29.17 -7.29 2.32
CA ILE A 46 -28.12 -8.31 2.21
C ILE A 46 -28.03 -9.09 3.52
N ALA A 47 -28.14 -8.44 4.67
CA ALA A 47 -28.17 -9.12 5.97
C ALA A 47 -29.34 -10.10 6.08
N GLU A 48 -30.51 -9.79 5.50
CA GLU A 48 -31.66 -10.70 5.46
C GLU A 48 -31.41 -11.91 4.54
N GLN A 49 -30.85 -11.71 3.34
CA GLN A 49 -30.58 -12.81 2.39
C GLN A 49 -29.38 -13.68 2.75
N THR A 50 -28.52 -13.19 3.64
CA THR A 50 -27.32 -13.89 4.11
C THR A 50 -27.45 -14.35 5.55
N ALA A 51 -28.66 -14.29 6.13
CA ALA A 51 -28.92 -14.59 7.53
C ALA A 51 -28.62 -16.05 7.91
N ASP A 52 -28.72 -16.98 6.95
CA ASP A 52 -28.48 -18.41 7.10
C ASP A 52 -27.11 -18.86 6.55
N TRP A 53 -26.30 -17.93 6.04
CA TRP A 53 -25.00 -18.24 5.47
C TRP A 53 -24.01 -18.69 6.53
N THR A 54 -23.23 -19.72 6.20
CA THR A 54 -22.12 -20.20 7.01
C THR A 54 -20.85 -19.39 6.73
N ALA A 55 -19.83 -19.57 7.58
CA ALA A 55 -18.51 -18.97 7.32
C ALA A 55 -17.92 -19.40 5.97
N ASP A 56 -18.18 -20.64 5.52
CA ASP A 56 -17.66 -21.11 4.24
C ASP A 56 -18.37 -20.49 3.04
N ASP A 57 -19.66 -20.14 3.16
CA ASP A 57 -20.39 -19.38 2.13
C ASP A 57 -19.80 -17.98 1.94
N TRP A 58 -19.43 -17.32 3.04
CA TRP A 58 -18.75 -16.02 3.00
C TRP A 58 -17.34 -16.08 2.43
N LYS A 59 -16.56 -17.12 2.76
CA LYS A 59 -15.24 -17.35 2.12
C LYS A 59 -15.38 -17.60 0.62
N ASN A 60 -16.37 -18.37 0.19
CA ASN A 60 -16.64 -18.60 -1.23
C ASN A 60 -17.03 -17.30 -1.95
N LEU A 61 -17.84 -16.44 -1.31
CA LEU A 61 -18.15 -15.11 -1.82
C LEU A 61 -16.88 -14.28 -2.02
N PHE A 62 -15.95 -14.29 -1.06
CA PHE A 62 -14.67 -13.60 -1.18
C PHE A 62 -13.89 -14.03 -2.42
N TYR A 63 -13.71 -15.34 -2.63
CA TYR A 63 -12.99 -15.84 -3.80
C TYR A 63 -13.71 -15.51 -5.11
N CYS A 64 -15.04 -15.59 -5.15
CA CYS A 64 -15.83 -15.22 -6.33
C CYS A 64 -15.79 -13.71 -6.60
N TYR A 65 -15.78 -12.87 -5.58
CA TYR A 65 -15.67 -11.42 -5.73
C TYR A 65 -14.36 -11.02 -6.42
N ILE A 66 -13.25 -11.57 -5.93
CA ILE A 66 -11.92 -11.33 -6.49
C ILE A 66 -11.83 -11.87 -7.91
N LYS A 67 -12.28 -13.12 -8.07
CA LYS A 67 -12.27 -13.83 -9.34
C LYS A 67 -12.89 -12.92 -10.41
N HIS A 68 -14.02 -12.27 -10.09
CA HIS A 68 -14.83 -11.55 -11.06
C HIS A 68 -14.50 -10.05 -11.25
N GLY A 69 -13.57 -9.48 -10.48
CA GLY A 69 -12.87 -8.25 -10.86
C GLY A 69 -13.37 -6.91 -10.27
N ASN A 70 -13.95 -6.86 -9.06
CA ASN A 70 -13.94 -5.60 -8.30
C ASN A 70 -12.92 -5.69 -7.18
N LEU A 71 -11.80 -4.98 -7.32
CA LEU A 71 -10.73 -4.94 -6.31
C LEU A 71 -11.04 -3.97 -5.16
N GLU A 72 -12.01 -3.06 -5.33
CA GLU A 72 -12.46 -2.18 -4.26
C GLU A 72 -13.40 -2.91 -3.32
N VAL A 73 -12.81 -3.62 -2.35
CA VAL A 73 -13.58 -4.37 -1.38
C VAL A 73 -14.62 -3.47 -0.72
N ASP A 74 -15.89 -3.84 -0.83
CA ASP A 74 -16.99 -3.10 -0.20
C ASP A 74 -16.82 -3.12 1.33
N LYS A 75 -17.10 -1.98 2.00
CA LYS A 75 -17.07 -1.88 3.47
C LYS A 75 -17.96 -2.94 4.14
N PHE A 76 -19.05 -3.32 3.49
CA PHE A 76 -19.96 -4.37 3.92
C PHE A 76 -19.30 -5.76 3.88
N VAL A 77 -18.63 -6.12 2.77
CA VAL A 77 -17.94 -7.42 2.64
C VAL A 77 -16.81 -7.52 3.66
N ALA A 78 -16.04 -6.45 3.85
CA ALA A 78 -15.01 -6.38 4.88
C ALA A 78 -15.59 -6.66 6.28
N ARG A 79 -16.70 -5.98 6.62
CA ARG A 79 -17.38 -6.15 7.90
C ARG A 79 -17.92 -7.57 8.07
N LYS A 80 -18.51 -8.15 7.03
CA LYS A 80 -19.06 -9.51 7.10
C LYS A 80 -17.98 -10.58 7.20
N LEU A 81 -16.86 -10.42 6.51
CA LEU A 81 -15.70 -11.30 6.66
C LEU A 81 -15.13 -11.23 8.08
N ALA A 82 -15.06 -10.04 8.69
CA ALA A 82 -14.71 -9.93 10.10
C ALA A 82 -15.72 -10.61 11.04
N GLU A 83 -17.01 -10.35 10.86
CA GLU A 83 -18.07 -10.89 11.72
C GLU A 83 -18.19 -12.42 11.65
N THR A 84 -17.88 -13.04 10.51
CA THR A 84 -18.18 -14.46 10.24
C THR A 84 -16.97 -15.36 10.02
N CYS A 85 -15.91 -14.86 9.38
CA CYS A 85 -14.73 -15.63 9.00
C CYS A 85 -13.52 -15.33 9.90
N GLY A 86 -13.45 -14.10 10.42
CA GLY A 86 -12.37 -13.61 11.28
C GLY A 86 -11.06 -13.31 10.54
N PRO A 87 -10.08 -12.68 11.22
CA PRO A 87 -8.78 -12.33 10.64
C PRO A 87 -7.92 -13.55 10.29
N GLU A 88 -8.17 -14.70 10.94
CA GLU A 88 -7.43 -15.95 10.71
C GLU A 88 -7.56 -16.44 9.26
N PHE A 89 -8.74 -16.26 8.64
CA PHE A 89 -8.96 -16.60 7.23
C PHE A 89 -8.09 -15.74 6.30
N LEU A 90 -8.03 -14.43 6.54
CA LEU A 90 -7.21 -13.53 5.72
C LEU A 90 -5.71 -13.81 5.92
N ARG A 91 -5.29 -14.13 7.15
CA ARG A 91 -3.92 -14.58 7.43
C ARG A 91 -3.58 -15.88 6.71
N SER A 92 -4.50 -16.85 6.64
CA SER A 92 -4.26 -18.08 5.87
C SER A 92 -4.10 -17.79 4.38
N CYS A 93 -4.92 -16.89 3.80
CA CYS A 93 -4.77 -16.47 2.41
C CYS A 93 -3.38 -15.87 2.15
N ILE A 94 -2.86 -15.05 3.05
CA ILE A 94 -1.52 -14.48 2.92
C ILE A 94 -0.46 -15.58 3.00
N ARG A 95 -0.52 -16.46 4.01
CA ARG A 95 0.45 -17.54 4.21
C ARG A 95 0.54 -18.48 3.02
N ASP A 96 -0.60 -18.85 2.45
CA ASP A 96 -0.65 -19.71 1.25
C ASP A 96 0.05 -19.08 0.04
N HIS A 97 0.19 -17.76 0.05
CA HIS A 97 0.79 -16.97 -1.02
C HIS A 97 2.24 -16.53 -0.76
N ILE A 98 2.77 -16.69 0.47
CA ILE A 98 4.19 -16.42 0.77
C ILE A 98 5.11 -17.33 -0.07
N ILE A 99 4.79 -18.63 -0.13
CA ILE A 99 5.58 -19.59 -0.92
C ILE A 99 5.58 -19.20 -2.41
N LEU A 100 4.49 -18.61 -2.91
CA LEU A 100 4.41 -18.16 -4.29
C LEU A 100 5.25 -16.91 -4.55
N LEU A 101 5.36 -16.00 -3.58
CA LEU A 101 6.29 -14.86 -3.62
C LEU A 101 7.73 -15.34 -3.64
N GLU A 102 8.10 -16.27 -2.75
CA GLU A 102 9.47 -16.80 -2.66
C GLU A 102 9.94 -17.48 -3.95
N ASN A 103 9.01 -18.10 -4.67
CA ASN A 103 9.28 -18.78 -5.94
C ASN A 103 9.02 -17.90 -7.17
N ASP A 104 8.76 -16.61 -6.98
CA ASP A 104 8.50 -15.63 -8.03
C ASP A 104 7.39 -16.03 -9.02
N VAL A 105 6.34 -16.69 -8.52
CA VAL A 105 5.25 -17.18 -9.38
C VAL A 105 4.44 -16.01 -9.97
N TYR A 106 4.32 -14.91 -9.22
CA TYR A 106 3.51 -13.76 -9.64
C TYR A 106 4.11 -12.95 -10.79
N SER A 107 5.42 -13.05 -11.05
CA SER A 107 6.05 -12.36 -12.19
C SER A 107 5.69 -12.98 -13.54
N THR A 108 5.20 -14.22 -13.54
CA THR A 108 4.86 -14.96 -14.77
C THR A 108 3.71 -14.32 -15.55
N GLY A 109 2.86 -13.53 -14.88
CA GLY A 109 1.71 -12.85 -15.49
C GLY A 109 0.63 -13.79 -16.03
N ASP A 110 0.69 -15.07 -15.68
CA ASP A 110 -0.36 -16.01 -16.05
C ASP A 110 -1.66 -15.74 -15.24
N LYS A 111 -2.78 -16.32 -15.68
CA LYS A 111 -4.08 -16.02 -15.06
C LYS A 111 -4.18 -16.50 -13.61
N GLU A 112 -3.48 -17.57 -13.25
CA GLU A 112 -3.53 -18.14 -11.90
C GLU A 112 -2.64 -17.31 -10.95
N ALA A 113 -1.48 -16.87 -11.43
CA ALA A 113 -0.61 -15.92 -10.79
C ALA A 113 -1.31 -14.58 -10.53
N LEU A 114 -1.95 -14.00 -11.56
CA LEU A 114 -2.72 -12.76 -11.39
C LEU A 114 -3.84 -12.93 -10.35
N TYR A 115 -4.61 -14.01 -10.45
CA TYR A 115 -5.65 -14.30 -9.47
C TYR A 115 -5.10 -14.45 -8.04
N GLY A 116 -3.98 -15.17 -7.87
CA GLY A 116 -3.34 -15.32 -6.57
C GLY A 116 -2.80 -13.99 -6.02
N SER A 117 -2.28 -13.12 -6.88
CA SER A 117 -1.85 -11.77 -6.49
C SER A 117 -3.04 -10.92 -6.03
N ASP A 118 -4.19 -11.02 -6.71
CA ASP A 118 -5.41 -10.32 -6.31
C ASP A 118 -5.93 -10.83 -4.96
N VAL A 119 -5.86 -12.14 -4.71
CA VAL A 119 -6.20 -12.76 -3.40
C VAL A 119 -5.31 -12.21 -2.29
N LEU A 120 -4.00 -12.20 -2.50
CA LEU A 120 -3.03 -11.66 -1.54
C LEU A 120 -3.32 -10.18 -1.25
N LEU A 121 -3.39 -9.34 -2.28
CA LEU A 121 -3.62 -7.89 -2.13
C LEU A 121 -4.94 -7.60 -1.42
N THR A 122 -6.01 -8.31 -1.79
CA THR A 122 -7.32 -8.14 -1.16
C THR A 122 -7.29 -8.54 0.31
N ALA A 123 -6.60 -9.64 0.65
CA ALA A 123 -6.46 -10.08 2.03
C ALA A 123 -5.70 -9.05 2.88
N VAL A 124 -4.60 -8.48 2.36
CA VAL A 124 -3.82 -7.42 3.03
C VAL A 124 -4.68 -6.16 3.25
N LYS A 125 -5.38 -5.68 2.21
CA LYS A 125 -6.27 -4.50 2.29
C LYS A 125 -7.38 -4.69 3.31
N LEU A 126 -7.98 -5.88 3.35
CA LEU A 126 -9.01 -6.20 4.31
C LEU A 126 -8.48 -6.24 5.73
N LEU A 127 -7.37 -6.92 5.99
CA LEU A 127 -6.74 -6.93 7.31
C LEU A 127 -6.44 -5.50 7.79
N ASN A 128 -5.91 -4.64 6.91
CA ASN A 128 -5.62 -3.23 7.23
C ASN A 128 -6.88 -2.49 7.72
N ARG A 129 -8.04 -2.77 7.10
CA ARG A 129 -9.31 -2.13 7.44
C ARG A 129 -9.91 -2.64 8.74
N LEU A 130 -9.63 -3.88 9.12
CA LEU A 130 -10.18 -4.48 10.33
C LEU A 130 -9.55 -3.93 11.61
N GLN A 131 -8.40 -3.24 11.53
CA GLN A 131 -7.68 -2.67 12.69
C GLN A 131 -7.40 -3.70 13.81
N GLU A 132 -7.45 -5.00 13.48
CA GLU A 132 -7.15 -6.06 14.42
C GLU A 132 -5.66 -6.38 14.33
N GLY A 133 -4.90 -5.90 15.32
CA GLY A 133 -3.48 -6.20 15.46
C GLY A 133 -3.21 -7.71 15.48
N GLY A 134 -2.02 -8.11 15.00
CA GLY A 134 -1.56 -9.49 15.10
C GLY A 134 -1.55 -10.27 13.79
N ALA A 135 -1.58 -9.62 12.62
CA ALA A 135 -1.12 -10.21 11.36
C ALA A 135 0.31 -9.72 10.97
N ASP A 136 0.95 -8.97 11.85
CA ASP A 136 2.22 -8.28 11.62
C ASP A 136 3.30 -9.25 11.15
N GLN A 137 3.34 -10.46 11.71
CA GLN A 137 4.35 -11.47 11.39
C GLN A 137 4.16 -12.01 9.96
N GLU A 138 2.93 -12.38 9.57
CA GLU A 138 2.64 -12.89 8.24
C GLU A 138 2.87 -11.84 7.15
N ILE A 139 2.52 -10.58 7.43
CA ILE A 139 2.76 -9.46 6.51
C ILE A 139 4.25 -9.17 6.40
N LEU A 140 4.99 -9.22 7.51
CA LEU A 140 6.44 -9.05 7.51
C LEU A 140 7.14 -10.17 6.72
N GLU A 141 6.68 -11.41 6.87
CA GLU A 141 7.17 -12.56 6.10
C GLU A 141 6.86 -12.40 4.61
N ALA A 142 5.62 -12.00 4.26
CA ALA A 142 5.26 -11.72 2.87
C ALA A 142 6.09 -10.58 2.26
N PHE A 143 6.31 -9.49 3.01
CA PHE A 143 7.16 -8.38 2.59
C PHE A 143 8.61 -8.84 2.39
N SER A 144 9.10 -9.69 3.27
CA SER A 144 10.45 -10.26 3.19
C SER A 144 10.61 -11.18 1.98
N ALA A 145 9.59 -11.97 1.66
CA ALA A 145 9.53 -12.88 0.52
C ALA A 145 9.36 -12.15 -0.83
N CYS A 146 8.86 -10.92 -0.82
CA CYS A 146 8.61 -10.14 -2.04
C CYS A 146 9.93 -9.83 -2.76
N ALA A 147 9.99 -10.10 -4.07
CA ALA A 147 11.10 -9.73 -4.93
C ALA A 147 10.85 -8.35 -5.59
N ALA A 148 11.91 -7.71 -6.07
CA ALA A 148 11.86 -6.39 -6.72
C ALA A 148 10.83 -6.30 -7.87
N ILE A 149 10.69 -7.37 -8.65
CA ILE A 149 9.75 -7.49 -9.78
C ILE A 149 8.28 -7.51 -9.37
N ASN A 150 7.98 -7.68 -8.08
CA ASN A 150 6.63 -7.62 -7.52
C ASN A 150 6.28 -6.22 -6.98
N GLU A 151 6.81 -5.17 -7.61
CA GLU A 151 6.72 -3.77 -7.17
C GLU A 151 5.35 -3.38 -6.60
N HIS A 152 4.26 -3.67 -7.33
CA HIS A 152 2.91 -3.33 -6.85
C HIS A 152 2.54 -4.01 -5.51
N ILE A 153 2.87 -5.30 -5.36
CA ILE A 153 2.64 -6.05 -4.12
C ILE A 153 3.54 -5.53 -3.00
N LEU A 154 4.79 -5.22 -3.33
CA LEU A 154 5.77 -4.66 -2.38
C LEU A 154 5.26 -3.35 -1.76
N TYR A 155 4.74 -2.43 -2.57
CA TYR A 155 4.22 -1.15 -2.09
C TYR A 155 2.97 -1.30 -1.24
N GLU A 156 2.05 -2.20 -1.59
CA GLU A 156 0.84 -2.48 -0.80
C GLU A 156 1.16 -3.10 0.56
N LEU A 157 2.15 -4.01 0.62
CA LEU A 157 2.67 -4.55 1.88
C LEU A 157 3.38 -3.48 2.72
N ALA A 158 4.17 -2.61 2.08
CA ALA A 158 4.81 -1.48 2.76
C ALA A 158 3.78 -0.51 3.34
N GLU A 159 2.69 -0.21 2.63
CA GLU A 159 1.61 0.65 3.13
C GLU A 159 1.00 0.10 4.41
N TYR A 160 0.67 -1.20 4.44
CA TYR A 160 0.18 -1.87 5.65
C TYR A 160 1.18 -1.72 6.80
N LEU A 161 2.45 -2.06 6.55
CA LEU A 161 3.49 -2.04 7.59
C LEU A 161 3.71 -0.64 8.17
N CYS A 162 3.76 0.39 7.32
CA CYS A 162 3.90 1.78 7.76
C CYS A 162 2.71 2.22 8.62
N ARG A 163 1.51 1.73 8.32
CA ARG A 163 0.28 2.15 9.00
C ARG A 163 0.08 1.48 10.35
N GLU A 164 0.31 0.16 10.40
CA GLU A 164 -0.07 -0.68 11.54
C GLU A 164 1.16 -1.17 12.34
N CYS A 165 2.34 -1.25 11.72
CA CYS A 165 3.53 -1.89 12.27
C CYS A 165 4.74 -0.93 12.42
N ALA A 166 4.53 0.30 12.89
CA ALA A 166 5.56 1.35 12.98
C ALA A 166 6.86 0.90 13.69
N ASN A 167 6.78 0.04 14.72
CA ASN A 167 7.97 -0.51 15.39
C ASN A 167 8.82 -1.37 14.45
N HIS A 168 8.18 -2.23 13.66
CA HIS A 168 8.85 -3.09 12.70
C HIS A 168 9.43 -2.27 11.55
N VAL A 169 8.69 -1.28 11.04
CA VAL A 169 9.19 -0.37 10.00
C VAL A 169 10.44 0.36 10.44
N ARG A 170 10.49 0.85 11.68
CA ARG A 170 11.71 1.47 12.23
C ARG A 170 12.89 0.52 12.27
N SER A 171 12.66 -0.73 12.66
CA SER A 171 13.70 -1.77 12.67
C SER A 171 14.20 -2.06 11.25
N LEU A 172 13.29 -2.19 10.29
CA LEU A 172 13.63 -2.46 8.88
C LEU A 172 14.39 -1.30 8.25
N ILE A 173 13.99 -0.05 8.47
CA ILE A 173 14.69 1.13 7.95
C ILE A 173 16.12 1.21 8.49
N LEU A 174 16.35 0.77 9.72
CA LEU A 174 17.67 0.74 10.34
C LEU A 174 18.51 -0.49 9.98
N ASP A 175 17.91 -1.51 9.37
CA ASP A 175 18.61 -2.70 8.92
C ASP A 175 19.46 -2.38 7.69
N GLU A 176 20.77 -2.53 7.83
CA GLU A 176 21.69 -2.21 6.75
C GLU A 176 21.74 -3.26 5.64
N THR A 177 21.16 -4.43 5.89
CA THR A 177 21.10 -5.57 4.97
C THR A 177 19.80 -5.62 4.18
N LEU A 178 18.84 -4.74 4.48
CA LEU A 178 17.59 -4.65 3.75
C LEU A 178 17.85 -4.25 2.29
N ASP A 179 17.21 -4.97 1.38
CA ASP A 179 17.23 -4.69 -0.05
C ASP A 179 16.76 -3.26 -0.36
N ASP A 180 17.39 -2.63 -1.35
CA ASP A 180 17.17 -1.23 -1.68
C ASP A 180 15.73 -0.95 -2.14
N ASP A 181 15.10 -1.86 -2.89
CA ASP A 181 13.72 -1.67 -3.35
C ASP A 181 12.75 -1.74 -2.18
N LYS A 182 13.01 -2.63 -1.21
CA LYS A 182 12.25 -2.73 0.04
C LYS A 182 12.42 -1.47 0.89
N LEU A 183 13.64 -0.97 0.99
CA LEU A 183 13.93 0.27 1.72
C LEU A 183 13.21 1.47 1.07
N ILE A 184 13.28 1.58 -0.26
CA ILE A 184 12.58 2.61 -1.05
C ILE A 184 11.08 2.53 -0.83
N ALA A 185 10.50 1.33 -0.88
CA ALA A 185 9.07 1.12 -0.68
C ALA A 185 8.63 1.61 0.72
N LEU A 186 9.36 1.23 1.77
CA LEU A 186 9.06 1.65 3.15
C LEU A 186 9.15 3.16 3.34
N ILE A 187 10.24 3.80 2.89
CA ILE A 187 10.41 5.25 3.10
C ILE A 187 9.44 6.08 2.28
N SER A 188 9.09 5.62 1.07
CA SER A 188 8.11 6.30 0.21
C SER A 188 6.70 6.17 0.77
N MET A 189 6.31 4.95 1.19
CA MET A 189 4.98 4.71 1.77
C MET A 189 4.82 5.38 3.13
N PHE A 190 5.89 5.48 3.92
CA PHE A 190 5.85 6.22 5.17
C PHE A 190 5.47 7.69 4.96
N VAL A 191 6.07 8.35 3.96
CA VAL A 191 5.81 9.78 3.72
C VAL A 191 4.46 10.02 3.03
N SER A 192 4.01 9.11 2.17
CA SER A 192 2.69 9.22 1.52
C SER A 192 1.51 9.11 2.49
N GLN A 193 1.72 8.64 3.73
CA GLN A 193 0.66 8.59 4.74
C GLN A 193 0.27 9.96 5.30
N GLU A 194 1.07 11.02 5.05
CA GLU A 194 0.86 12.37 5.58
C GLU A 194 0.66 12.42 7.11
N ARG A 195 1.08 11.37 7.82
CA ARG A 195 0.96 11.22 9.27
C ARG A 195 2.31 11.51 9.91
N ARG A 196 2.29 12.39 10.91
CA ARG A 196 3.50 12.72 11.68
C ARG A 196 3.90 11.55 12.58
N ASP A 197 5.13 11.06 12.39
CA ASP A 197 5.80 10.11 13.27
C ASP A 197 7.29 10.47 13.36
N ASP A 198 7.60 11.25 14.39
CA ASP A 198 8.95 11.77 14.62
C ASP A 198 9.98 10.66 14.91
N GLU A 199 9.56 9.50 15.42
CA GLU A 199 10.47 8.40 15.73
C GLU A 199 10.89 7.64 14.48
N THR A 200 9.95 7.40 13.57
CA THR A 200 10.27 6.80 12.25
C THR A 200 11.10 7.75 11.40
N PHE A 201 10.78 9.05 11.43
CA PHE A 201 11.62 10.06 10.80
C PHE A 201 13.06 10.10 11.38
N LYS A 202 13.21 9.97 12.71
CA LYS A 202 14.55 9.86 13.33
C LYS A 202 15.31 8.63 12.82
N ALA A 203 14.65 7.48 12.68
CA ALA A 203 15.24 6.27 12.12
C ALA A 203 15.70 6.47 10.68
N MET A 204 14.87 7.08 9.83
CA MET A 204 15.24 7.44 8.45
C MET A 204 16.45 8.38 8.40
N LYS A 205 16.46 9.43 9.24
CA LYS A 205 17.59 10.36 9.34
C LYS A 205 18.86 9.66 9.82
N GLN A 206 18.74 8.69 10.71
CA GLN A 206 19.86 7.88 11.16
C GLN A 206 20.39 7.01 10.01
N ARG A 207 19.53 6.29 9.30
CA ARG A 207 19.92 5.49 8.13
C ARG A 207 20.62 6.34 7.07
N PHE A 208 20.04 7.47 6.70
CA PHE A 208 20.63 8.42 5.74
C PHE A 208 22.04 8.88 6.11
N LYS A 209 22.32 9.11 7.40
CA LYS A 209 23.65 9.56 7.85
C LYS A 209 24.72 8.48 7.76
N HIS A 210 24.35 7.21 7.89
CA HIS A 210 25.28 6.08 7.85
C HIS A 210 25.44 5.50 6.44
N MET A 211 24.47 5.74 5.56
CA MET A 211 24.53 5.35 4.15
C MET A 211 25.70 6.06 3.44
N PRO A 212 26.49 5.39 2.59
CA PRO A 212 27.53 6.02 1.77
C PRO A 212 26.98 7.15 0.88
N ASP A 213 27.78 8.20 0.63
CA ASP A 213 27.33 9.34 -0.18
C ASP A 213 27.12 9.00 -1.67
N ASP A 214 27.78 7.96 -2.17
CA ASP A 214 27.65 7.44 -3.53
C ASP A 214 26.53 6.42 -3.70
N HIS A 215 25.85 6.05 -2.62
CA HIS A 215 24.76 5.07 -2.63
C HIS A 215 23.52 5.62 -3.36
N GLU A 216 22.95 4.83 -4.28
CA GLU A 216 21.86 5.28 -5.17
C GLU A 216 20.61 5.74 -4.40
N VAL A 217 20.19 4.95 -3.42
CA VAL A 217 19.03 5.22 -2.54
C VAL A 217 19.15 6.52 -1.74
N LYS A 218 20.36 7.06 -1.55
CA LYS A 218 20.55 8.27 -0.75
C LYS A 218 19.88 9.51 -1.36
N SER A 219 19.78 9.53 -2.69
CA SER A 219 19.03 10.57 -3.40
C SER A 219 17.52 10.46 -3.15
N VAL A 220 16.99 9.25 -3.04
CA VAL A 220 15.57 8.98 -2.70
C VAL A 220 15.26 9.46 -1.28
N PHE A 221 16.11 9.15 -0.29
CA PHE A 221 15.95 9.70 1.06
C PHE A 221 15.89 11.23 1.07
N ALA A 222 16.70 11.89 0.23
CA ALA A 222 16.70 13.34 0.17
C ALA A 222 15.36 13.89 -0.36
N ALA A 223 14.81 13.31 -1.42
CA ALA A 223 13.49 13.66 -1.93
C ALA A 223 12.40 13.44 -0.86
N VAL A 224 12.41 12.26 -0.23
CA VAL A 224 11.47 11.85 0.81
C VAL A 224 11.51 12.79 2.03
N PHE A 225 12.67 13.33 2.41
CA PHE A 225 12.75 14.35 3.47
C PHE A 225 12.11 15.69 3.08
N GLY A 226 12.15 16.05 1.79
CA GLY A 226 11.43 17.21 1.28
C GLY A 226 9.93 17.05 1.40
N ASP A 227 9.42 15.90 0.96
CA ASP A 227 8.00 15.56 1.01
C ASP A 227 7.47 15.47 2.45
N TYR A 228 8.29 14.95 3.38
CA TYR A 228 7.92 14.91 4.81
C TYR A 228 7.91 16.31 5.47
N GLY A 229 8.67 17.27 4.96
CA GLY A 229 8.59 18.68 5.38
C GLY A 229 9.22 19.02 6.73
N GLU A 230 10.17 18.22 7.25
CA GLU A 230 10.79 18.44 8.57
C GLU A 230 12.16 19.15 8.48
N PRO A 231 12.29 20.41 8.96
CA PRO A 231 13.51 21.22 8.80
C PRO A 231 14.78 20.61 9.42
N ASN A 232 14.63 19.69 10.37
CA ASN A 232 15.76 18.99 10.98
C ASN A 232 16.56 18.10 10.00
N ALA A 233 16.09 17.89 8.76
CA ALA A 233 16.83 17.25 7.67
C ALA A 233 17.84 18.18 6.96
N ILE A 234 17.71 19.51 7.08
CA ILE A 234 18.53 20.49 6.33
C ILE A 234 20.04 20.26 6.52
N LEU A 235 20.48 20.06 7.76
CA LEU A 235 21.91 19.89 8.05
C LEU A 235 22.50 18.60 7.42
N PRO A 236 21.89 17.41 7.60
CA PRO A 236 22.27 16.23 6.84
C PRO A 236 22.28 16.43 5.32
N LEU A 237 21.24 17.06 4.76
CA LEU A 237 21.11 17.29 3.33
C LEU A 237 22.21 18.21 2.78
N ARG A 238 22.54 19.29 3.50
CA ARG A 238 23.66 20.19 3.13
C ARG A 238 25.00 19.46 3.10
N ARG A 239 25.24 18.53 4.04
CA ARG A 239 26.48 17.71 4.04
C ARG A 239 26.52 16.80 2.82
N TYR A 240 25.41 16.14 2.52
CA TYR A 240 25.29 15.29 1.35
C TYR A 240 25.47 16.09 0.05
N MET A 241 24.81 17.24 -0.10
CA MET A 241 24.98 18.15 -1.23
C MET A 241 26.44 18.58 -1.42
N LYS A 242 27.15 18.90 -0.34
CA LYS A 242 28.58 19.23 -0.40
C LYS A 242 29.41 18.09 -0.97
N SER A 243 29.14 16.86 -0.53
CA SER A 243 29.79 15.65 -1.05
C SER A 243 29.52 15.48 -2.55
N LEU A 244 28.27 15.63 -2.98
CA LEU A 244 27.91 15.59 -4.41
C LEU A 244 28.63 16.66 -5.23
N ILE A 245 28.76 17.89 -4.71
CA ILE A 245 29.50 18.98 -5.39
C ILE A 245 30.98 18.61 -5.54
N GLU A 246 31.61 18.08 -4.49
CA GLU A 246 33.01 17.63 -4.54
C GLU A 246 33.21 16.51 -5.58
N THR A 247 32.26 15.58 -5.70
CA THR A 247 32.29 14.52 -6.72
C THR A 247 32.07 15.09 -8.12
N TYR A 248 31.08 15.96 -8.32
CA TYR A 248 30.81 16.62 -9.60
C TYR A 248 32.01 17.45 -10.08
N GLN A 249 32.73 18.12 -9.17
CA GLN A 249 33.93 18.86 -9.53
C GLN A 249 35.03 17.98 -10.14
N LYS A 250 35.13 16.72 -9.70
CA LYS A 250 36.11 15.74 -10.20
C LYS A 250 35.65 15.06 -11.47
N GLU A 251 34.38 14.63 -11.51
CA GLU A 251 33.87 13.72 -12.55
C GLU A 251 33.14 14.43 -13.68
N LYS A 252 32.56 15.61 -13.41
CA LYS A 252 31.75 16.40 -14.36
C LYS A 252 30.54 15.62 -14.92
N ASP A 253 29.98 14.73 -14.09
CA ASP A 253 28.82 13.91 -14.42
C ASP A 253 27.48 14.68 -14.31
N GLN A 254 26.63 14.56 -15.34
CA GLN A 254 25.32 15.23 -15.39
C GLN A 254 24.30 14.67 -14.40
N GLU A 255 24.37 13.39 -14.06
CA GLU A 255 23.48 12.76 -13.07
C GLU A 255 23.77 13.32 -11.67
N ILE A 256 25.05 13.48 -11.33
CA ILE A 256 25.46 14.08 -10.06
C ILE A 256 24.98 15.54 -9.99
N PHE A 257 25.11 16.30 -11.09
CA PHE A 257 24.56 17.65 -11.16
C PHE A 257 23.05 17.67 -10.92
N SER A 258 22.31 16.71 -11.50
CA SER A 258 20.86 16.59 -11.30
C SER A 258 20.50 16.29 -9.84
N LYS A 259 21.27 15.43 -9.17
CA LYS A 259 21.14 15.17 -7.71
C LYS A 259 21.42 16.43 -6.90
N ILE A 260 22.44 17.23 -7.24
CA ILE A 260 22.74 18.52 -6.58
C ILE A 260 21.53 19.46 -6.69
N MET A 261 20.97 19.63 -7.88
CA MET A 261 19.81 20.51 -8.10
C MET A 261 18.59 20.05 -7.30
N MET A 262 18.31 18.74 -7.29
CA MET A 262 17.21 18.17 -6.49
C MET A 262 17.41 18.43 -5.00
N VAL A 263 18.60 18.12 -4.45
CA VAL A 263 18.88 18.34 -3.03
C VAL A 263 18.85 19.83 -2.67
N SER A 264 19.28 20.73 -3.58
CA SER A 264 19.17 22.18 -3.37
C SER A 264 17.71 22.61 -3.22
N SER A 265 16.85 22.17 -4.15
CA SER A 265 15.43 22.46 -4.11
C SER A 265 14.77 21.95 -2.83
N VAL A 266 15.17 20.76 -2.35
CA VAL A 266 14.67 20.23 -1.08
C VAL A 266 15.11 21.10 0.10
N ILE A 267 16.40 21.46 0.18
CA ILE A 267 16.91 22.30 1.28
C ILE A 267 16.19 23.64 1.33
N GLU A 268 16.01 24.30 0.18
CA GLU A 268 15.30 25.56 0.06
C GLU A 268 13.82 25.43 0.44
N GLY A 269 13.16 24.35 -0.03
CA GLY A 269 11.77 24.05 0.32
C GLY A 269 11.55 23.84 1.82
N LEU A 270 12.54 23.32 2.53
CA LEU A 270 12.53 23.17 3.99
C LEU A 270 12.88 24.47 4.75
N GLY A 271 13.20 25.56 4.05
CA GLY A 271 13.57 26.86 4.63
C GLY A 271 15.08 27.04 4.90
N GLY A 272 15.92 26.18 4.31
CA GLY A 272 17.37 26.34 4.30
C GLY A 272 17.86 27.24 3.15
N SER A 273 19.15 27.54 3.15
CA SER A 273 19.85 28.18 2.02
C SER A 273 20.92 27.23 1.50
N THR A 274 21.29 27.36 0.22
CA THR A 274 22.40 26.65 -0.43
C THR A 274 23.38 27.60 -1.13
N GLU A 275 23.14 28.92 -1.05
CA GLU A 275 23.94 29.95 -1.75
C GLU A 275 25.43 29.88 -1.42
N ASP A 276 25.77 29.47 -0.19
CA ASP A 276 27.15 29.33 0.28
C ASP A 276 27.85 28.05 -0.20
N LEU A 277 27.10 27.09 -0.73
CA LEU A 277 27.60 25.82 -1.25
C LEU A 277 27.72 25.83 -2.77
N MET A 278 26.93 26.68 -3.45
CA MET A 278 26.96 26.79 -4.91
C MET A 278 28.21 27.57 -5.35
N PRO A 279 29.00 27.05 -6.31
CA PRO A 279 30.22 27.68 -6.78
C PRO A 279 29.99 28.98 -7.58
#